data_AF-A0A2T6D5M8-F1
#
_entry.id   AF-A0A2T6D5M8-F1
#
_cell.length_a   1.000
_cell.length_b   1.000
_cell.length_c   1.000
_cell.angle_alpha   90.00
_cell.angle_beta   90.00
_cell.angle_gamma   90.00
#
_symmetry.space_group_name_H-M   'P 1'
#
loop_
_entity.id
_entity.type
_entity.pdbx_description
1 polymer ?
#
loop_
_entity_poly.entity_id
_entity_poly.type
_entity_poly.pdbx_seq_one_letter_code
_entity_poly.pdbx_strand_id
1 'polypeptide(L)'
;MAALAQRRRDRWLAGLALLAVVGFLVLVTRFWHPVYGFTAFIQLDASNDDVKLTAFREHPVYVYRDTGPYDGMYYAQLALDPTLRDPQFATALDNPAYRARRILPSAAAWILAGTKPAAIIVIYPLLNVAAWLLLALLAWKAIGVRDGRGFVAWAGLLFSAGALCSVRFALTDLIATTIVALALLAAERGHKVTALMSVASAALSRETGLLAVAGLMKAPWFSWKNLVRGMAVVLPLAAWLLYVRAQLGPSDTGWRNFAWPLFGLAAKGREAVSAFTRIPDLWLTVTTLLTTAALVVQAAFFVFHRQPHERWWRLGAIYAVLMTVLGVAVWEGFPGAAPRVLLPLTLAFNVLASRRRAALLWLILGNLTVPSGLLALRDVPHDARELAAAHSGPLAAVARLGGGWFGREETRRHHWNWSQERAILEFESWPRNRAVPLRLEFGARSLAPRTVIVRQDGRELQRFAVGTQRRDHILAVHITGARTVLEFTSPEPLVRESADAHARELGFALYDLRVAVSDR
;
A
#
# COMPACT_ATOMS: atom_id res chain seq x y z
N MET A 1 -19.43 29.14 32.86
CA MET A 1 -18.27 28.21 32.97
C MET A 1 -18.40 26.94 32.11
N ALA A 2 -19.55 26.24 32.10
CA ALA A 2 -19.73 25.00 31.31
C ALA A 2 -19.50 25.16 29.79
N ALA A 3 -19.96 26.26 29.18
CA ALA A 3 -19.74 26.52 27.75
C ALA A 3 -18.25 26.75 27.40
N LEU A 4 -17.48 27.37 28.31
CA LEU A 4 -16.04 27.57 28.14
C LEU A 4 -15.27 26.24 28.28
N ALA A 5 -15.66 25.40 29.25
CA ALA A 5 -15.10 24.06 29.40
C ALA A 5 -15.39 23.16 28.19
N GLN A 6 -16.61 23.21 27.66
CA GLN A 6 -17.00 22.50 26.44
C GLN A 6 -16.19 22.98 25.22
N ARG A 7 -16.09 24.30 24.99
CA ARG A 7 -15.26 24.86 23.91
C ARG A 7 -13.79 24.48 24.03
N ARG A 8 -13.25 24.47 25.25
CA ARG A 8 -11.87 24.02 25.50
C ARG A 8 -11.71 22.56 25.12
N ARG A 9 -12.62 21.68 25.56
CA ARG A 9 -12.62 20.25 25.20
C ARG A 9 -12.71 20.03 23.69
N ASP A 10 -13.59 20.74 23.00
CA ASP A 10 -13.75 20.62 21.55
C ASP A 10 -12.48 21.05 20.79
N ARG A 11 -11.81 22.13 21.24
CA ARG A 11 -10.50 22.55 20.70
C ARG A 11 -9.41 21.50 20.92
N TRP A 12 -9.37 20.90 22.11
CA TRP A 12 -8.41 19.83 22.43
C TRP A 12 -8.61 18.60 21.54
N LEU A 13 -9.85 18.15 21.36
CA LEU A 13 -10.16 17.02 20.48
C LEU A 13 -9.83 17.30 19.02
N ALA A 14 -10.11 18.51 18.54
CA ALA A 14 -9.71 18.94 17.20
C ALA A 14 -8.18 18.96 17.05
N GLY A 15 -7.45 19.41 18.07
CA GLY A 15 -5.99 19.36 18.11
C GLY A 15 -5.44 17.94 18.03
N LEU A 16 -6.00 17.01 18.82
CA LEU A 16 -5.62 15.58 18.76
C LEU A 16 -5.94 14.95 17.41
N ALA A 17 -7.09 15.30 16.80
CA ALA A 17 -7.45 14.83 15.47
C ALA A 17 -6.48 15.34 14.41
N LEU A 18 -6.10 16.62 14.46
CA LEU A 18 -5.10 17.19 13.58
C LEU A 18 -3.74 16.50 13.75
N LEU A 19 -3.31 16.27 14.99
CA LEU A 19 -2.07 15.53 15.27
C LEU A 19 -2.11 14.10 14.71
N ALA A 20 -3.25 13.41 14.80
CA ALA A 20 -3.43 12.09 14.22
C ALA A 20 -3.35 12.13 12.69
N VAL A 21 -3.98 13.11 12.04
CA VAL A 21 -3.89 13.31 10.58
C VAL A 21 -2.45 13.62 10.16
N VAL A 22 -1.78 14.53 10.85
CA VAL A 22 -0.37 14.86 10.59
C VAL A 22 0.51 13.62 10.80
N GLY A 23 0.30 12.86 11.88
CA GLY A 23 1.01 11.61 12.12
C GLY A 23 0.83 10.59 11.00
N PHE A 24 -0.40 10.42 10.51
CA PHE A 24 -0.67 9.59 9.33
C PHE A 24 0.08 10.09 8.09
N LEU A 25 0.05 11.40 7.81
CA LEU A 25 0.76 11.97 6.66
C LEU A 25 2.27 11.79 6.79
N VAL A 26 2.85 11.92 7.98
CA VAL A 26 4.26 11.62 8.24
C VAL A 26 4.58 10.14 8.00
N LEU A 27 3.69 9.22 8.39
CA LEU A 27 3.86 7.80 8.06
C LEU A 27 3.83 7.56 6.56
N VAL A 28 2.97 8.26 5.82
CA VAL A 28 2.87 8.19 4.36
C VAL A 28 4.12 8.76 3.69
N THR A 29 4.62 9.93 4.12
CA THR A 29 5.79 10.57 3.49
C THR A 29 7.07 9.76 3.62
N ARG A 30 7.18 8.86 4.62
CA ARG A 30 8.29 7.91 4.73
C ARG A 30 8.40 6.96 3.53
N PHE A 31 7.32 6.72 2.79
CA PHE A 31 7.32 5.90 1.57
C PHE A 31 7.69 6.68 0.30
N TRP A 32 7.97 7.98 0.41
CA TRP A 32 8.39 8.77 -0.73
C TRP A 32 9.83 8.45 -1.11
N HIS A 33 10.04 8.20 -2.40
CA HIS A 33 11.35 8.03 -3.00
C HIS A 33 11.60 9.13 -4.04
N PRO A 34 12.81 9.73 -4.15
CA PRO A 34 13.11 10.79 -5.12
C PRO A 34 12.87 10.39 -6.57
N VAL A 35 13.05 9.11 -6.92
CA VAL A 35 12.84 8.60 -8.28
C VAL A 35 11.48 7.93 -8.44
N TYR A 36 11.01 7.20 -7.43
CA TYR A 36 9.82 6.34 -7.55
C TYR A 36 8.55 6.97 -6.99
N GLY A 37 8.66 8.15 -6.37
CA GLY A 37 7.55 8.82 -5.68
C GLY A 37 6.92 7.90 -4.63
N PHE A 38 5.60 7.76 -4.68
CA PHE A 38 4.82 6.91 -3.78
C PHE A 38 4.45 5.54 -4.38
N THR A 39 5.11 5.13 -5.47
CA THR A 39 4.78 3.87 -6.15
C THR A 39 5.08 2.63 -5.32
N ALA A 40 5.84 2.75 -4.23
CA ALA A 40 6.02 1.70 -3.23
C ALA A 40 4.69 1.16 -2.67
N PHE A 41 3.62 1.97 -2.63
CA PHE A 41 2.30 1.52 -2.19
C PHE A 41 1.61 0.55 -3.16
N ILE A 42 2.07 0.47 -4.42
CA ILE A 42 1.49 -0.43 -5.43
C ILE A 42 1.88 -1.89 -5.14
N GLN A 43 3.02 -2.11 -4.47
CA GLN A 43 3.59 -3.42 -4.15
C GLN A 43 3.70 -4.35 -5.37
N LEU A 44 4.55 -3.89 -6.28
CA LEU A 44 4.91 -4.60 -7.48
C LEU A 44 6.14 -5.46 -7.23
N ASP A 45 6.02 -6.77 -7.44
CA ASP A 45 7.12 -7.72 -7.20
C ASP A 45 8.00 -7.94 -8.44
N ALA A 46 9.24 -8.38 -8.22
CA ALA A 46 10.22 -8.68 -9.26
C ALA A 46 9.78 -9.82 -10.17
N SER A 47 9.04 -10.82 -9.68
CA SER A 47 8.50 -11.88 -10.53
C SER A 47 7.52 -11.34 -11.59
N ASN A 48 6.98 -10.14 -11.37
CA ASN A 48 6.10 -9.47 -12.31
C ASN A 48 6.80 -8.41 -13.17
N ASP A 49 8.12 -8.23 -13.05
CA ASP A 49 8.86 -7.19 -13.81
C ASP A 49 8.71 -7.37 -15.32
N ASP A 50 8.82 -8.62 -15.78
CA ASP A 50 8.82 -8.96 -17.20
C ASP A 50 7.43 -9.10 -17.83
N VAL A 51 6.36 -9.04 -17.04
CA VAL A 51 4.97 -9.15 -17.52
C VAL A 51 4.21 -7.83 -17.48
N LYS A 52 4.80 -6.75 -16.96
CA LYS A 52 4.16 -5.42 -16.92
C LYS A 52 3.75 -4.91 -18.29
N LEU A 53 2.69 -4.10 -18.32
CA LEU A 53 2.36 -3.29 -19.51
C LEU A 53 3.56 -2.45 -19.95
N THR A 54 3.79 -2.30 -21.26
CA THR A 54 4.92 -1.54 -21.80
C THR A 54 4.95 -0.11 -21.26
N ALA A 55 3.81 0.59 -21.28
CA ALA A 55 3.68 1.95 -20.75
C ALA A 55 4.04 2.06 -19.26
N PHE A 56 3.87 0.97 -18.51
CA PHE A 56 4.24 0.91 -17.09
C PHE A 56 5.77 0.74 -16.92
N ARG A 57 6.46 0.04 -17.83
CA ARG A 57 7.92 -0.18 -17.80
C ARG A 57 8.73 1.08 -18.14
N GLU A 58 8.13 1.99 -18.90
CA GLU A 58 8.75 3.25 -19.32
C GLU A 58 8.87 4.29 -18.21
N HIS A 59 8.22 4.06 -17.06
CA HIS A 59 8.20 4.98 -15.94
C HIS A 59 8.91 4.39 -14.71
N PRO A 60 9.46 5.26 -13.83
CA PRO A 60 10.10 4.81 -12.61
C PRO A 60 9.05 4.28 -11.63
N VAL A 61 9.01 2.97 -11.46
CA VAL A 61 8.16 2.30 -10.47
C VAL A 61 9.00 1.45 -9.54
N TYR A 62 8.77 1.60 -8.24
CA TYR A 62 9.45 0.79 -7.24
C TYR A 62 9.06 -0.69 -7.38
N VAL A 63 10.07 -1.56 -7.46
CA VAL A 63 9.91 -3.01 -7.57
C VAL A 63 10.46 -3.65 -6.31
N TYR A 64 9.61 -4.40 -5.60
CA TYR A 64 10.01 -5.21 -4.47
C TYR A 64 10.73 -6.45 -5.00
N ARG A 65 11.92 -6.73 -4.46
CA ARG A 65 12.74 -7.87 -4.90
C ARG A 65 12.68 -9.06 -3.94
N ASP A 66 12.35 -8.79 -2.68
CA ASP A 66 12.43 -9.78 -1.60
C ASP A 66 11.05 -10.07 -0.96
N THR A 67 9.97 -9.50 -1.50
CA THR A 67 8.62 -9.66 -0.95
C THR A 67 7.60 -9.88 -2.05
N GLY A 68 6.64 -10.79 -1.82
CA GLY A 68 5.62 -11.10 -2.82
C GLY A 68 4.70 -9.94 -3.24
N PRO A 69 4.03 -10.08 -4.41
CA PRO A 69 3.17 -9.06 -4.98
C PRO A 69 1.89 -8.86 -4.16
N TYR A 70 1.21 -7.74 -4.40
CA TYR A 70 -0.11 -7.49 -3.83
C TYR A 70 -1.07 -6.89 -4.85
N ASP A 71 -2.37 -7.03 -4.64
CA ASP A 71 -3.42 -6.68 -5.62
C ASP A 71 -3.32 -5.25 -6.22
N GLY A 72 -2.72 -4.30 -5.50
CA GLY A 72 -2.54 -2.91 -5.95
C GLY A 72 -1.85 -2.77 -7.30
N MET A 73 -0.89 -3.65 -7.62
CA MET A 73 -0.20 -3.65 -8.91
C MET A 73 -1.13 -3.88 -10.09
N TYR A 74 -2.14 -4.74 -9.95
CA TYR A 74 -3.05 -5.04 -11.05
C TYR A 74 -3.98 -3.87 -11.31
N TYR A 75 -4.46 -3.21 -10.26
CA TYR A 75 -5.33 -2.06 -10.39
C TYR A 75 -4.61 -0.81 -10.91
N ALA A 76 -3.34 -0.63 -10.54
CA ALA A 76 -2.50 0.44 -11.09
C ALA A 76 -2.26 0.24 -12.60
N GLN A 77 -2.04 -1.00 -13.04
CA GLN A 77 -1.92 -1.32 -14.47
C GLN A 77 -3.26 -1.14 -15.21
N LEU A 78 -4.39 -1.58 -14.63
CA LEU A 78 -5.73 -1.31 -15.17
C LEU A 78 -6.04 0.19 -15.29
N ALA A 79 -5.42 1.04 -14.48
CA ALA A 79 -5.62 2.48 -14.55
C ALA A 79 -5.01 3.11 -15.82
N LEU A 80 -4.06 2.43 -16.49
CA LEU A 80 -3.48 2.91 -17.75
C LEU A 80 -4.48 2.83 -18.91
N ASP A 81 -5.28 1.77 -18.95
CA ASP A 81 -6.40 1.63 -19.90
C ASP A 81 -7.64 1.02 -19.21
N PRO A 82 -8.49 1.83 -18.57
CA PRO A 82 -9.71 1.33 -17.95
C PRO A 82 -10.77 0.88 -18.97
N THR A 83 -10.53 1.04 -20.27
CA THR A 83 -11.45 0.55 -21.32
C THR A 83 -11.29 -0.95 -21.59
N LEU A 84 -10.24 -1.58 -21.03
CA LEU A 84 -9.96 -3.01 -21.14
C LEU A 84 -9.66 -3.46 -22.58
N ARG A 85 -9.13 -2.56 -23.42
CA ARG A 85 -8.87 -2.85 -24.83
C ARG A 85 -7.42 -3.20 -25.11
N ASP A 86 -6.50 -2.89 -24.19
CA ASP A 86 -5.11 -3.28 -24.30
C ASP A 86 -4.96 -4.83 -24.26
N PRO A 87 -4.51 -5.48 -25.35
CA PRO A 87 -4.32 -6.92 -25.39
C PRO A 87 -3.25 -7.41 -24.40
N GLN A 88 -2.35 -6.54 -23.94
CA GLN A 88 -1.31 -6.89 -22.98
C GLN A 88 -1.88 -7.25 -21.59
N PHE A 89 -3.14 -6.88 -21.29
CA PHE A 89 -3.77 -7.25 -20.02
C PHE A 89 -3.82 -8.76 -19.77
N ALA A 90 -3.93 -9.57 -20.83
CA ALA A 90 -3.95 -11.03 -20.72
C ALA A 90 -2.65 -11.60 -20.12
N THR A 91 -1.53 -10.91 -20.33
CA THR A 91 -0.21 -11.32 -19.82
C THR A 91 0.15 -10.56 -18.53
N ALA A 92 -0.25 -9.29 -18.43
CA ALA A 92 0.13 -8.41 -17.34
C ALA A 92 -0.67 -8.60 -16.05
N LEU A 93 -1.87 -9.18 -16.14
CA LEU A 93 -2.76 -9.43 -15.01
C LEU A 93 -2.98 -10.93 -14.82
N ASP A 94 -3.04 -11.37 -13.56
CA ASP A 94 -3.25 -12.79 -13.20
C ASP A 94 -4.63 -13.30 -13.63
N ASN A 95 -5.68 -12.57 -13.28
CA ASN A 95 -7.06 -12.86 -13.64
C ASN A 95 -7.72 -11.56 -14.10
N PRO A 96 -7.47 -11.14 -15.36
CA PRO A 96 -7.87 -9.84 -15.87
C PRO A 96 -9.34 -9.52 -15.62
N ALA A 97 -10.23 -10.46 -15.94
CA ALA A 97 -11.66 -10.30 -15.77
C ALA A 97 -12.11 -10.24 -14.29
N TYR A 98 -11.43 -10.92 -13.36
CA TYR A 98 -11.69 -10.76 -11.92
C TYR A 98 -11.20 -9.41 -11.38
N ARG A 99 -10.02 -8.95 -11.80
CA ARG A 99 -9.46 -7.65 -11.38
C ARG A 99 -10.28 -6.49 -11.91
N ALA A 100 -10.70 -6.56 -13.18
CA ALA A 100 -11.47 -5.52 -13.85
C ALA A 100 -12.85 -5.27 -13.24
N ARG A 101 -13.40 -6.18 -12.42
CA ARG A 101 -14.68 -5.97 -11.71
C ARG A 101 -14.68 -4.72 -10.82
N ARG A 102 -13.50 -4.30 -10.36
CA ARG A 102 -13.28 -3.21 -9.39
C ARG A 102 -12.72 -1.96 -10.05
N ILE A 103 -13.36 -1.51 -11.13
CA ILE A 103 -12.82 -0.50 -12.05
C ILE A 103 -12.76 0.92 -11.47
N LEU A 104 -13.63 1.27 -10.52
CA LEU A 104 -13.85 2.69 -10.17
C LEU A 104 -12.56 3.43 -9.75
N PRO A 105 -11.69 2.89 -8.87
CA PRO A 105 -10.43 3.54 -8.54
C PRO A 105 -9.50 3.74 -9.75
N SER A 106 -9.38 2.72 -10.61
CA SER A 106 -8.54 2.77 -11.81
C SER A 106 -9.06 3.81 -12.81
N ALA A 107 -10.37 3.83 -13.07
CA ALA A 107 -11.00 4.85 -13.90
C ALA A 107 -10.87 6.26 -13.31
N ALA A 108 -10.99 6.41 -11.99
CA ALA A 108 -10.81 7.70 -11.33
C ALA A 108 -9.38 8.22 -11.49
N ALA A 109 -8.36 7.36 -11.34
CA ALA A 109 -6.98 7.74 -11.59
C ALA A 109 -6.75 8.15 -13.04
N TRP A 110 -7.30 7.40 -14.00
CA TRP A 110 -7.22 7.70 -15.43
C TRP A 110 -7.83 9.07 -15.80
N ILE A 111 -9.01 9.38 -15.25
CA ILE A 111 -9.69 10.67 -15.44
C ILE A 111 -8.87 11.81 -14.82
N LEU A 112 -8.45 11.67 -13.56
CA LEU A 112 -7.70 12.71 -12.85
C LEU A 112 -6.33 13.00 -13.48
N ALA A 113 -5.70 11.98 -14.05
CA ALA A 113 -4.42 12.11 -14.75
C ALA A 113 -4.55 12.68 -16.17
N GLY A 114 -5.77 12.84 -16.69
CA GLY A 114 -6.02 13.27 -18.07
C GLY A 114 -5.33 12.35 -19.07
N THR A 115 -5.45 11.02 -18.86
CA THR A 115 -4.89 9.94 -19.71
C THR A 115 -3.36 9.86 -19.82
N LYS A 116 -2.61 10.66 -19.05
CA LYS A 116 -1.13 10.64 -19.07
C LYS A 116 -0.56 9.50 -18.21
N PRO A 117 0.14 8.49 -18.78
CA PRO A 117 0.64 7.32 -18.03
C PRO A 117 1.50 7.68 -16.80
N ALA A 118 2.44 8.60 -16.96
CA ALA A 118 3.28 9.08 -15.85
C ALA A 118 2.46 9.62 -14.65
N ALA A 119 1.40 10.37 -14.93
CA ALA A 119 0.53 10.92 -13.90
C ALA A 119 -0.37 9.84 -13.28
N ILE A 120 -0.87 8.88 -14.07
CA ILE A 120 -1.70 7.76 -13.60
C ILE A 120 -0.96 6.95 -12.53
N ILE A 121 0.30 6.59 -12.80
CA ILE A 121 1.15 5.77 -11.91
C ILE A 121 1.34 6.45 -10.54
N VAL A 122 1.42 7.78 -10.51
CA VAL A 122 1.56 8.56 -9.27
C VAL A 122 0.22 8.78 -8.58
N ILE A 123 -0.84 9.09 -9.33
CA ILE A 123 -2.16 9.42 -8.78
C ILE A 123 -2.84 8.19 -8.18
N TYR A 124 -2.74 7.03 -8.83
CA TYR A 124 -3.43 5.81 -8.40
C TYR A 124 -3.17 5.45 -6.91
N PRO A 125 -1.93 5.29 -6.44
CA PRO A 125 -1.68 4.99 -5.03
C PRO A 125 -2.17 6.10 -4.08
N LEU A 126 -2.11 7.37 -4.52
CA LEU A 126 -2.55 8.52 -3.72
C LEU A 126 -4.07 8.60 -3.55
N LEU A 127 -4.86 7.89 -4.36
CA LEU A 127 -6.31 7.80 -4.16
C LEU A 127 -6.67 7.21 -2.80
N ASN A 128 -5.88 6.27 -2.27
CA ASN A 128 -6.12 5.72 -0.94
C ASN A 128 -5.79 6.72 0.18
N VAL A 129 -4.77 7.55 0.00
CA VAL A 129 -4.45 8.64 0.94
C VAL A 129 -5.61 9.65 0.95
N ALA A 130 -6.10 10.05 -0.22
CA ALA A 130 -7.27 10.93 -0.35
C ALA A 130 -8.53 10.30 0.25
N ALA A 131 -8.77 9.00 0.03
CA ALA A 131 -9.90 8.28 0.59
C ALA A 131 -9.82 8.16 2.13
N TRP A 132 -8.62 8.02 2.69
CA TRP A 132 -8.39 8.03 4.13
C TRP A 132 -8.73 9.40 4.73
N LEU A 133 -8.23 10.48 4.12
CA LEU A 133 -8.52 11.86 4.56
C LEU A 133 -10.02 12.18 4.47
N LEU A 134 -10.67 11.78 3.38
CA LEU A 134 -12.11 11.95 3.22
C LEU A 134 -12.89 11.10 4.24
N LEU A 135 -12.48 9.85 4.49
CA LEU A 135 -13.07 9.02 5.53
C LEU A 135 -12.93 9.67 6.90
N ALA A 136 -11.78 10.28 7.21
CA ALA A 136 -11.56 11.00 8.46
C ALA A 136 -12.59 12.11 8.68
N LEU A 137 -12.86 12.91 7.63
CA LEU A 137 -13.86 13.98 7.67
C LEU A 137 -15.30 13.44 7.78
N LEU A 138 -15.62 12.38 7.03
CA LEU A 138 -16.96 11.77 7.05
C LEU A 138 -17.21 11.07 8.39
N ALA A 139 -16.27 10.28 8.88
CA ALA A 139 -16.33 9.59 10.15
C ALA A 139 -16.43 10.58 11.32
N TRP A 140 -15.73 11.71 11.27
CA TRP A 140 -15.86 12.77 12.29
C TRP A 140 -17.31 13.22 12.43
N LYS A 141 -17.98 13.46 11.30
CA LYS A 141 -19.40 13.83 11.24
C LYS A 141 -20.33 12.68 11.63
N ALA A 142 -20.06 11.46 11.18
CA ALA A 142 -20.91 10.30 11.44
C ALA A 142 -20.88 9.86 12.91
N ILE A 143 -19.69 9.83 13.51
CA ILE A 143 -19.45 9.42 14.90
C ILE A 143 -19.89 10.53 15.88
N GLY A 144 -19.82 11.78 15.45
CA GLY A 144 -20.16 12.93 16.29
C GLY A 144 -19.13 13.13 17.41
N VAL A 145 -17.84 13.23 17.04
CA VAL A 145 -16.72 13.30 18.00
C VAL A 145 -16.84 14.54 18.88
N ARG A 146 -17.27 14.33 20.13
CA ARG A 146 -17.49 15.37 21.16
C ARG A 146 -16.81 15.06 22.49
N ASP A 147 -16.32 13.84 22.64
CA ASP A 147 -15.63 13.34 23.83
C ASP A 147 -14.56 12.30 23.45
N GLY A 148 -13.84 11.79 24.45
CA GLY A 148 -12.80 10.80 24.25
C GLY A 148 -13.30 9.47 23.65
N ARG A 149 -14.57 9.09 23.88
CA ARG A 149 -15.13 7.86 23.29
C ARG A 149 -15.31 8.02 21.78
N GLY A 150 -15.86 9.16 21.36
CA GLY A 150 -15.94 9.51 19.95
C GLY A 150 -14.56 9.54 19.29
N PHE A 151 -13.55 10.09 19.98
CA PHE A 151 -12.19 10.12 19.46
C PHE A 151 -11.59 8.71 19.32
N VAL A 152 -11.74 7.84 20.33
CA VAL A 152 -11.27 6.44 20.27
C VAL A 152 -11.96 5.69 19.13
N ALA A 153 -13.26 5.88 18.92
CA ALA A 153 -13.98 5.25 17.83
C ALA A 153 -13.50 5.75 16.45
N TRP A 154 -13.24 7.05 16.34
CA TRP A 154 -12.74 7.69 15.12
C TRP A 154 -11.31 7.24 14.79
N ALA A 155 -10.40 7.29 15.75
CA ALA A 155 -9.03 6.83 15.60
C ALA A 155 -8.97 5.31 15.35
N GLY A 156 -9.78 4.52 16.07
CA GLY A 156 -9.88 3.07 15.90
C GLY A 156 -10.28 2.65 14.49
N LEU A 157 -11.22 3.37 13.87
CA LEU A 157 -11.58 3.17 12.46
C LEU A 157 -10.43 3.53 11.51
N LEU A 158 -9.86 4.72 11.67
CA LEU A 158 -8.88 5.26 10.71
C LEU A 158 -7.53 4.54 10.75
N PHE A 159 -7.09 4.10 11.92
CA PHE A 159 -5.84 3.37 12.09
C PHE A 159 -6.03 1.84 12.10
N SER A 160 -7.24 1.36 11.80
CA SER A 160 -7.52 -0.08 11.70
C SER A 160 -6.67 -0.75 10.62
N ALA A 161 -6.41 -2.05 10.79
CA ALA A 161 -5.76 -2.89 9.78
C ALA A 161 -6.41 -2.75 8.40
N GLY A 162 -7.74 -2.74 8.31
CA GLY A 162 -8.44 -2.59 7.03
C GLY A 162 -8.14 -1.26 6.33
N ALA A 163 -8.12 -0.15 7.06
CA ALA A 163 -7.87 1.17 6.49
C ALA A 163 -6.39 1.33 6.09
N LEU A 164 -5.45 1.02 6.98
CA LEU A 164 -4.02 1.27 6.73
C LEU A 164 -3.42 0.27 5.73
N CYS A 165 -3.83 -1.00 5.74
CA CYS A 165 -3.42 -1.95 4.68
C CYS A 165 -3.94 -1.51 3.31
N SER A 166 -5.12 -0.89 3.23
CA SER A 166 -5.63 -0.38 1.96
C SER A 166 -4.79 0.77 1.39
N VAL A 167 -4.25 1.63 2.26
CA VAL A 167 -3.27 2.65 1.88
C VAL A 167 -1.95 1.99 1.47
N ARG A 168 -1.42 1.12 2.33
CA ARG A 168 -0.11 0.47 2.15
C ARG A 168 0.00 -0.32 0.85
N PHE A 169 -1.10 -0.92 0.38
CA PHE A 169 -1.13 -1.78 -0.80
C PHE A 169 -2.02 -1.23 -1.93
N ALA A 170 -2.34 0.07 -1.89
CA ALA A 170 -3.14 0.77 -2.90
C ALA A 170 -4.42 0.01 -3.32
N LEU A 171 -5.24 -0.41 -2.35
CA LEU A 171 -6.39 -1.28 -2.57
C LEU A 171 -7.70 -0.52 -2.80
N THR A 172 -8.74 -1.24 -3.21
CA THR A 172 -10.05 -0.65 -3.49
C THR A 172 -10.99 -0.62 -2.26
N ASP A 173 -10.65 -1.35 -1.19
CA ASP A 173 -11.46 -1.55 0.03
C ASP A 173 -11.80 -0.24 0.75
N LEU A 174 -10.78 0.60 1.00
CA LEU A 174 -10.94 1.87 1.70
C LEU A 174 -11.75 2.85 0.87
N ILE A 175 -11.50 2.95 -0.44
CA ILE A 175 -12.28 3.81 -1.34
C ILE A 175 -13.76 3.39 -1.32
N ALA A 176 -14.04 2.09 -1.45
CA ALA A 176 -15.40 1.56 -1.35
C ALA A 176 -16.05 1.93 -0.01
N THR A 177 -15.32 1.77 1.11
CA THR A 177 -15.83 2.09 2.45
C THR A 177 -16.08 3.59 2.65
N THR A 178 -15.21 4.45 2.12
CA THR A 178 -15.39 5.91 2.16
C THR A 178 -16.64 6.33 1.40
N ILE A 179 -16.91 5.72 0.24
CA ILE A 179 -18.14 5.95 -0.53
C ILE A 179 -19.37 5.41 0.23
N VAL A 180 -19.27 4.26 0.91
CA VAL A 180 -20.34 3.75 1.78
C VAL A 180 -20.64 4.71 2.95
N ALA A 181 -19.60 5.27 3.58
CA ALA A 181 -19.77 6.28 4.63
C ALA A 181 -20.50 7.53 4.10
N LEU A 182 -20.13 8.00 2.90
CA LEU A 182 -20.82 9.09 2.21
C LEU A 182 -22.29 8.74 1.94
N ALA A 183 -22.57 7.52 1.47
CA ALA A 183 -23.92 7.06 1.16
C ALA A 183 -24.84 7.10 2.39
N LEU A 184 -24.38 6.58 3.52
CA LEU A 184 -25.19 6.55 4.75
C LEU A 184 -25.38 7.94 5.35
N LEU A 185 -24.35 8.79 5.34
CA LEU A 185 -24.48 10.19 5.76
C LEU A 185 -25.43 10.99 4.87
N ALA A 186 -25.39 10.77 3.54
CA ALA A 186 -26.33 11.39 2.61
C ALA A 186 -27.76 10.91 2.88
N ALA A 187 -27.95 9.62 3.16
CA ALA A 187 -29.24 9.06 3.53
C ALA A 187 -29.78 9.65 4.85
N GLU A 188 -28.90 9.89 5.83
CA GLU A 188 -29.24 10.59 7.08
C GLU A 188 -29.75 12.01 6.85
N ARG A 189 -29.13 12.74 5.94
CA ARG A 189 -29.55 14.10 5.55
C ARG A 189 -30.73 14.14 4.59
N GLY A 190 -31.31 12.99 4.24
CA GLY A 190 -32.45 12.91 3.33
C GLY A 190 -32.10 13.00 1.84
N HIS A 191 -30.82 13.05 1.47
CA HIS A 191 -30.34 13.10 0.08
C HIS A 191 -30.38 11.70 -0.56
N LYS A 192 -31.60 11.24 -0.90
CA LYS A 192 -31.87 9.86 -1.35
C LYS A 192 -31.11 9.48 -2.63
N VAL A 193 -31.03 10.39 -3.61
CA VAL A 193 -30.36 10.13 -4.90
C VAL A 193 -28.86 9.97 -4.70
N THR A 194 -28.23 10.92 -4.00
CA THR A 194 -26.80 10.85 -3.65
C THR A 194 -26.46 9.57 -2.89
N ALA A 195 -27.31 9.17 -1.93
CA ALA A 195 -27.12 7.92 -1.20
C ALA A 195 -27.16 6.69 -2.12
N LEU A 196 -28.15 6.61 -3.01
CA LEU A 196 -28.31 5.49 -3.94
C LEU A 196 -27.14 5.42 -4.93
N MET A 197 -26.79 6.55 -5.55
CA MET A 197 -25.65 6.63 -6.48
C MET A 197 -24.34 6.27 -5.79
N SER A 198 -24.15 6.70 -4.54
CA SER A 198 -22.95 6.33 -3.77
C SER A 198 -22.86 4.83 -3.53
N VAL A 199 -23.95 4.15 -3.15
CA VAL A 199 -23.91 2.67 -3.00
C VAL A 199 -23.61 1.99 -4.33
N ALA A 200 -24.20 2.45 -5.43
CA ALA A 200 -23.90 1.93 -6.77
C ALA A 200 -22.42 2.13 -7.15
N SER A 201 -21.85 3.31 -6.87
CA SER A 201 -20.42 3.58 -7.09
C SER A 201 -19.52 2.73 -6.19
N ALA A 202 -19.89 2.52 -4.92
CA ALA A 202 -19.13 1.68 -4.01
C ALA A 202 -19.00 0.24 -4.55
N ALA A 203 -20.05 -0.27 -5.20
CA ALA A 203 -20.05 -1.58 -5.84
C ALA A 203 -19.03 -1.71 -6.99
N LEU A 204 -18.78 -0.62 -7.72
CA LEU A 204 -17.77 -0.56 -8.79
C LEU A 204 -16.33 -0.44 -8.23
N SER A 205 -16.16 -0.01 -6.98
CA SER A 205 -14.86 -0.12 -6.28
C SER A 205 -14.65 -1.50 -5.68
N ARG A 206 -15.71 -2.08 -5.11
CA ARG A 206 -15.69 -3.43 -4.55
C ARG A 206 -17.10 -3.99 -4.50
N GLU A 207 -17.27 -5.22 -4.95
CA GLU A 207 -18.58 -5.86 -5.13
C GLU A 207 -19.34 -6.01 -3.81
N THR A 208 -18.63 -6.24 -2.70
CA THR A 208 -19.22 -6.27 -1.35
C THR A 208 -19.85 -4.94 -0.94
N GLY A 209 -19.47 -3.83 -1.58
CA GLY A 209 -20.11 -2.52 -1.45
C GLY A 209 -21.62 -2.55 -1.72
N LEU A 210 -22.10 -3.48 -2.54
CA LEU A 210 -23.54 -3.72 -2.77
C LEU A 210 -24.31 -3.94 -1.47
N LEU A 211 -23.70 -4.61 -0.48
CA LEU A 211 -24.35 -4.90 0.81
C LEU A 211 -24.77 -3.63 1.55
N ALA A 212 -24.15 -2.48 1.25
CA ALA A 212 -24.56 -1.21 1.86
C ALA A 212 -25.99 -0.77 1.48
N VAL A 213 -26.60 -1.39 0.45
CA VAL A 213 -28.03 -1.20 0.15
C VAL A 213 -28.92 -1.55 1.34
N ALA A 214 -28.49 -2.49 2.21
CA ALA A 214 -29.20 -2.83 3.44
C ALA A 214 -29.41 -1.60 4.34
N GLY A 215 -28.45 -0.68 4.38
CA GLY A 215 -28.58 0.58 5.13
C GLY A 215 -29.66 1.51 4.56
N LEU A 216 -29.98 1.41 3.27
CA LEU A 216 -30.97 2.25 2.58
C LEU A 216 -32.40 1.67 2.59
N MET A 217 -32.55 0.37 2.87
CA MET A 217 -33.85 -0.30 2.92
C MET A 217 -34.72 0.26 4.06
N LYS A 218 -36.04 0.30 3.83
CA LYS A 218 -37.05 0.75 4.80
C LYS A 218 -38.14 -0.30 4.97
N ALA A 219 -38.77 -0.37 6.14
CA ALA A 219 -39.94 -1.22 6.34
C ALA A 219 -41.15 -0.71 5.51
N PRO A 220 -42.00 -1.61 4.97
CA PRO A 220 -41.83 -3.06 4.92
C PRO A 220 -40.66 -3.46 4.00
N TRP A 221 -39.85 -4.41 4.47
CA TRP A 221 -38.56 -4.79 3.88
C TRP A 221 -38.75 -5.40 2.49
N PHE A 222 -39.75 -6.26 2.35
CA PHE A 222 -40.21 -6.80 1.08
C PHE A 222 -41.24 -5.83 0.49
N SER A 223 -40.75 -4.83 -0.25
CA SER A 223 -41.59 -3.88 -0.97
C SER A 223 -41.03 -3.59 -2.35
N TRP A 224 -41.92 -3.29 -3.30
CA TRP A 224 -41.53 -2.88 -4.65
C TRP A 224 -40.51 -1.72 -4.63
N LYS A 225 -40.68 -0.77 -3.70
CA LYS A 225 -39.74 0.37 -3.53
C LYS A 225 -38.33 -0.08 -3.13
N ASN A 226 -38.19 -1.12 -2.30
CA ASN A 226 -36.87 -1.67 -1.95
C ASN A 226 -36.29 -2.53 -3.07
N LEU A 227 -37.13 -3.28 -3.80
CA LEU A 227 -36.70 -4.02 -4.97
C LEU A 227 -36.12 -3.09 -6.04
N VAL A 228 -36.83 -2.00 -6.37
CA VAL A 228 -36.34 -0.97 -7.31
C VAL A 228 -35.02 -0.35 -6.84
N ARG A 229 -34.86 -0.06 -5.54
CA ARG A 229 -33.57 0.42 -4.99
C ARG A 229 -32.46 -0.60 -5.16
N GLY A 230 -32.74 -1.88 -4.88
CA GLY A 230 -31.80 -2.97 -5.07
C GLY A 230 -31.35 -3.08 -6.52
N MET A 231 -32.31 -3.11 -7.46
CA MET A 231 -32.02 -3.15 -8.90
C MET A 231 -31.20 -1.94 -9.35
N ALA A 232 -31.56 -0.73 -8.91
CA ALA A 232 -30.84 0.49 -9.28
C ALA A 232 -29.39 0.51 -8.80
N VAL A 233 -29.10 -0.12 -7.65
CA VAL A 233 -27.72 -0.26 -7.12
C VAL A 233 -26.94 -1.35 -7.85
N VAL A 234 -27.58 -2.45 -8.23
CA VAL A 234 -26.94 -3.58 -8.90
C VAL A 234 -26.67 -3.28 -10.39
N LEU A 235 -27.54 -2.52 -11.04
CA LEU A 235 -27.51 -2.31 -12.49
C LEU A 235 -26.15 -1.80 -13.00
N PRO A 236 -25.48 -0.79 -12.40
CA PRO A 236 -24.19 -0.32 -12.92
C PRO A 236 -23.09 -1.37 -12.84
N LEU A 237 -23.02 -2.14 -11.74
CA LEU A 237 -22.06 -3.23 -11.63
C LEU A 237 -22.39 -4.35 -12.63
N ALA A 238 -23.67 -4.73 -12.77
CA ALA A 238 -24.08 -5.74 -13.73
C ALA A 238 -23.74 -5.36 -15.17
N ALA A 239 -24.05 -4.12 -15.57
CA ALA A 239 -23.68 -3.59 -16.89
C ALA A 239 -22.16 -3.60 -17.11
N TRP A 240 -21.39 -3.22 -16.09
CA TRP A 240 -19.94 -3.29 -16.14
C TRP A 240 -19.42 -4.72 -16.26
N LEU A 241 -19.97 -5.68 -15.49
CA LEU A 241 -19.57 -7.08 -15.58
C LEU A 241 -19.89 -7.72 -16.93
N LEU A 242 -21.00 -7.32 -17.57
CA LEU A 242 -21.31 -7.72 -18.95
C LEU A 242 -20.27 -7.16 -19.92
N TYR A 243 -19.85 -5.91 -19.75
CA TYR A 243 -18.78 -5.31 -20.55
C TYR A 243 -17.44 -6.02 -20.34
N VAL A 244 -17.06 -6.29 -19.09
CA VAL A 244 -15.84 -7.06 -18.74
C VAL A 244 -15.87 -8.43 -19.41
N ARG A 245 -17.01 -9.13 -19.35
CA ARG A 245 -17.17 -10.44 -20.00
C ARG A 245 -17.04 -10.36 -21.51
N ALA A 246 -17.56 -9.29 -22.12
CA ALA A 246 -17.45 -9.07 -23.56
C ALA A 246 -16.02 -8.81 -24.01
N GLN A 247 -15.21 -8.10 -23.20
CA GLN A 247 -13.82 -7.74 -23.56
C GLN A 247 -12.78 -8.78 -23.16
N LEU A 248 -12.90 -9.36 -21.96
CA LEU A 248 -11.85 -10.20 -21.35
C LEU A 248 -12.29 -11.67 -21.19
N GLY A 249 -13.51 -12.02 -21.59
CA GLY A 249 -14.04 -13.37 -21.47
C GLY A 249 -14.51 -13.74 -20.06
N PRO A 250 -14.73 -15.04 -19.79
CA PRO A 250 -15.14 -15.51 -18.46
C PRO A 250 -14.03 -15.32 -17.43
N SER A 251 -14.41 -15.19 -16.16
CA SER A 251 -13.47 -15.15 -15.03
C SER A 251 -13.71 -16.32 -14.10
N ASP A 252 -12.64 -16.80 -13.45
CA ASP A 252 -12.81 -17.63 -12.27
C ASP A 252 -13.64 -16.90 -11.21
N THR A 253 -14.64 -17.58 -10.69
CA THR A 253 -15.59 -17.03 -9.71
C THR A 253 -14.98 -16.87 -8.32
N GLY A 254 -13.74 -17.30 -8.11
CA GLY A 254 -13.04 -17.18 -6.82
C GLY A 254 -13.72 -18.02 -5.75
N TRP A 255 -14.05 -19.29 -6.05
CA TRP A 255 -14.78 -20.21 -5.16
C TRP A 255 -14.20 -20.30 -3.74
N ARG A 256 -12.88 -20.13 -3.58
CA ARG A 256 -12.21 -20.15 -2.26
C ARG A 256 -12.53 -18.95 -1.36
N ASN A 257 -13.18 -17.90 -1.89
CA ASN A 257 -13.55 -16.70 -1.15
C ASN A 257 -14.75 -16.91 -0.23
N PHE A 258 -15.55 -17.95 -0.46
CA PHE A 258 -16.71 -18.30 0.37
C PHE A 258 -16.59 -19.73 0.87
N ALA A 259 -17.11 -20.00 2.06
CA ALA A 259 -17.15 -21.32 2.66
C ALA A 259 -18.44 -21.48 3.48
N TRP A 260 -18.64 -22.68 4.02
CA TRP A 260 -19.66 -22.92 5.02
C TRP A 260 -19.55 -21.92 6.18
N PRO A 261 -20.68 -21.46 6.76
CA PRO A 261 -20.66 -20.49 7.83
C PRO A 261 -19.70 -20.89 8.95
N LEU A 262 -18.93 -19.90 9.43
CA LEU A 262 -17.92 -19.98 10.48
C LEU A 262 -16.68 -20.84 10.16
N PHE A 263 -16.65 -21.59 9.06
CA PHE A 263 -15.52 -22.46 8.72
C PHE A 263 -14.22 -21.67 8.52
N GLY A 264 -14.25 -20.60 7.71
CA GLY A 264 -13.06 -19.76 7.48
C GLY A 264 -12.58 -19.06 8.76
N LEU A 265 -13.51 -18.60 9.60
CA LEU A 265 -13.19 -17.98 10.89
C LEU A 265 -12.55 -18.97 11.88
N ALA A 266 -13.08 -20.20 11.95
CA ALA A 266 -12.50 -21.26 12.78
C ALA A 266 -11.10 -21.67 12.30
N ALA A 267 -10.93 -21.80 10.98
CA ALA A 267 -9.62 -22.04 10.38
C ALA A 267 -8.63 -20.92 10.71
N LYS A 268 -9.08 -19.66 10.68
CA LYS A 268 -8.27 -18.51 11.08
C LYS A 268 -7.86 -18.54 12.55
N GLY A 269 -8.81 -18.83 13.44
CA GLY A 269 -8.53 -18.94 14.87
C GLY A 269 -7.44 -19.97 15.16
N ARG A 270 -7.54 -21.15 14.52
CA ARG A 270 -6.53 -22.20 14.62
C ARG A 270 -5.17 -21.74 14.06
N GLU A 271 -5.15 -21.10 12.89
CA GLU A 271 -3.93 -20.55 12.29
C GLU A 271 -3.26 -19.54 13.24
N ALA A 272 -4.01 -18.55 13.72
CA ALA A 272 -3.51 -17.49 14.60
C ALA A 272 -2.93 -18.02 15.91
N VAL A 273 -3.53 -19.06 16.50
CA VAL A 273 -2.98 -19.72 17.70
C VAL A 273 -1.74 -20.54 17.35
N SER A 274 -1.77 -21.32 16.27
CA SER A 274 -0.63 -22.15 15.86
C SER A 274 0.60 -21.33 15.47
N ALA A 275 0.39 -20.09 14.99
CA ALA A 275 1.44 -19.19 14.56
C ALA A 275 2.43 -18.84 15.69
N PHE A 276 2.02 -18.86 16.96
CA PHE A 276 2.92 -18.63 18.11
C PHE A 276 4.04 -19.68 18.21
N THR A 277 3.87 -20.84 17.60
CA THR A 277 4.87 -21.92 17.57
C THR A 277 5.61 -22.03 16.24
N ARG A 278 5.09 -21.41 15.18
CA ARG A 278 5.55 -21.60 13.79
C ARG A 278 6.18 -20.37 13.16
N ILE A 279 5.77 -19.18 13.60
CA ILE A 279 6.20 -17.91 13.04
C ILE A 279 7.14 -17.24 14.06
N PRO A 280 8.42 -16.99 13.69
CA PRO A 280 9.37 -16.35 14.60
C PRO A 280 8.96 -14.91 14.98
N ASP A 281 8.24 -14.21 14.11
CA ASP A 281 7.77 -12.85 14.38
C ASP A 281 6.55 -12.87 15.34
N LEU A 282 6.84 -12.67 16.62
CA LEU A 282 5.84 -12.57 17.68
C LEU A 282 4.88 -11.40 17.47
N TRP A 283 5.35 -10.26 16.95
CA TRP A 283 4.52 -9.07 16.80
C TRP A 283 3.51 -9.26 15.67
N LEU A 284 3.93 -9.84 14.55
CA LEU A 284 3.05 -10.23 13.46
C LEU A 284 1.96 -11.21 13.93
N THR A 285 2.35 -12.17 14.77
CA THR A 285 1.46 -13.19 15.32
C THR A 285 0.42 -12.60 16.29
N VAL A 286 0.87 -11.83 17.27
CA VAL A 286 0.00 -11.18 18.27
C VAL A 286 -0.98 -10.23 17.59
N THR A 287 -0.51 -9.39 16.67
CA THR A 287 -1.37 -8.42 15.99
C THR A 287 -2.41 -9.11 15.08
N THR A 288 -2.10 -10.28 14.52
CA THR A 288 -3.06 -11.11 13.78
C THR A 288 -4.15 -11.70 14.68
N LEU A 289 -3.79 -12.21 15.87
CA LEU A 289 -4.75 -12.71 16.86
C LEU A 289 -5.66 -11.57 17.34
N LEU A 290 -5.09 -10.43 17.70
CA LEU A 290 -5.82 -9.22 18.13
C LEU A 290 -6.80 -8.73 17.07
N THR A 291 -6.37 -8.74 15.80
CA THR A 291 -7.23 -8.34 14.67
C THR A 291 -8.41 -9.29 14.50
N THR A 292 -8.18 -10.60 14.60
CA THR A 292 -9.24 -11.61 14.52
C THR A 292 -10.24 -11.46 15.67
N ALA A 293 -9.73 -11.28 16.90
CA ALA A 293 -10.57 -11.06 18.08
C ALA A 293 -11.42 -9.77 17.95
N ALA A 294 -10.83 -8.68 17.46
CA ALA A 294 -11.56 -7.43 17.24
C ALA A 294 -12.73 -7.60 16.27
N LEU A 295 -12.54 -8.30 15.15
CA LEU A 295 -13.63 -8.55 14.18
C LEU A 295 -14.76 -9.36 14.80
N VAL A 296 -14.45 -10.36 15.64
CA VAL A 296 -15.45 -11.14 16.38
C VAL A 296 -16.20 -10.25 17.37
N VAL A 297 -15.50 -9.38 18.10
CA VAL A 297 -16.11 -8.40 19.02
C VAL A 297 -17.04 -7.44 18.27
N GLN A 298 -16.61 -6.93 17.11
CA GLN A 298 -17.44 -6.07 16.26
C GLN A 298 -18.71 -6.79 15.80
N ALA A 299 -18.61 -8.05 15.34
CA ALA A 299 -19.78 -8.84 14.95
C ALA A 299 -20.72 -9.11 16.14
N ALA A 300 -20.17 -9.50 17.29
CA ALA A 300 -20.91 -9.73 18.53
C ALA A 300 -21.67 -8.47 18.98
N PHE A 301 -21.09 -7.29 18.81
CA PHE A 301 -21.76 -6.03 19.12
C PHE A 301 -23.12 -5.91 18.41
N PHE A 302 -23.21 -6.24 17.11
CA PHE A 302 -24.47 -6.16 16.35
C PHE A 302 -25.50 -7.21 16.78
N VAL A 303 -25.04 -8.37 17.27
CA VAL A 303 -25.91 -9.42 17.82
C VAL A 303 -26.53 -8.97 19.14
N PHE A 304 -25.74 -8.37 20.03
CA PHE A 304 -26.21 -7.92 21.34
C PHE A 304 -26.96 -6.58 21.30
N HIS A 305 -26.69 -5.72 20.32
CA HIS A 305 -27.23 -4.37 20.24
C HIS A 305 -28.22 -4.20 19.07
N ARG A 306 -29.25 -5.04 19.00
CA ARG A 306 -30.23 -5.10 17.90
C ARG A 306 -30.98 -3.78 17.68
N GLN A 307 -30.92 -3.25 16.46
CA GLN A 307 -31.70 -2.09 16.01
C GLN A 307 -32.04 -2.18 14.52
N PRO A 308 -32.99 -3.03 14.12
CA PRO A 308 -33.32 -3.24 12.69
C PRO A 308 -33.75 -1.94 11.98
N HIS A 309 -34.25 -0.94 12.71
CA HIS A 309 -34.64 0.36 12.16
C HIS A 309 -33.47 1.31 11.89
N GLU A 310 -32.29 1.11 12.50
CA GLU A 310 -31.10 1.92 12.23
C GLU A 310 -30.39 1.44 10.94
N ARG A 311 -30.14 2.37 10.02
CA ARG A 311 -29.30 2.23 8.83
C ARG A 311 -27.90 1.65 9.13
N TRP A 312 -27.19 2.20 10.11
CA TRP A 312 -25.84 1.73 10.47
C TRP A 312 -25.89 0.32 11.08
N TRP A 313 -26.97 -0.01 11.78
CA TRP A 313 -27.14 -1.36 12.32
C TRP A 313 -27.32 -2.37 11.19
N ARG A 314 -28.16 -2.05 10.20
CA ARG A 314 -28.33 -2.91 9.02
C ARG A 314 -27.03 -3.11 8.24
N LEU A 315 -26.21 -2.06 8.09
CA LEU A 315 -24.88 -2.18 7.47
C LEU A 315 -23.99 -3.15 8.25
N GLY A 316 -23.84 -2.95 9.56
CA GLY A 316 -22.97 -3.83 10.35
C GLY A 316 -23.52 -5.26 10.46
N ALA A 317 -24.83 -5.43 10.58
CA ALA A 317 -25.46 -6.75 10.62
C ALA A 317 -25.21 -7.54 9.32
N ILE A 318 -25.37 -6.93 8.14
CA ILE A 318 -25.14 -7.64 6.88
C ILE A 318 -23.66 -7.98 6.68
N TYR A 319 -22.73 -7.13 7.13
CA TYR A 319 -21.30 -7.44 7.09
C TYR A 319 -20.87 -8.45 8.16
N ALA A 320 -21.56 -8.52 9.30
CA ALA A 320 -21.39 -9.60 10.28
C ALA A 320 -21.85 -10.94 9.69
N VAL A 321 -22.95 -10.95 8.91
CA VAL A 321 -23.36 -12.15 8.15
C VAL A 321 -22.30 -12.50 7.10
N LEU A 322 -21.81 -11.52 6.31
CA LEU A 322 -20.73 -11.74 5.35
C LEU A 322 -19.52 -12.40 6.03
N MET A 323 -19.08 -11.89 7.18
CA MET A 323 -17.96 -12.42 7.95
C MET A 323 -18.09 -13.93 8.22
N THR A 324 -19.31 -14.42 8.49
CA THR A 324 -19.54 -15.85 8.76
C THR A 324 -19.29 -16.72 7.53
N VAL A 325 -19.56 -16.24 6.32
CA VAL A 325 -19.46 -17.05 5.09
C VAL A 325 -18.14 -16.83 4.33
N LEU A 326 -17.24 -15.97 4.84
CA LEU A 326 -15.92 -15.77 4.22
C LEU A 326 -15.08 -17.04 4.29
N GLY A 327 -14.55 -17.46 3.14
CA GLY A 327 -13.72 -18.63 2.97
C GLY A 327 -12.26 -18.42 3.35
N VAL A 328 -11.49 -19.51 3.35
CA VAL A 328 -10.10 -19.54 3.83
C VAL A 328 -9.22 -18.52 3.10
N ALA A 329 -9.39 -18.33 1.79
CA ALA A 329 -8.58 -17.39 1.01
C ALA A 329 -8.68 -15.93 1.49
N VAL A 330 -9.80 -15.55 2.12
CA VAL A 330 -9.98 -14.20 2.66
C VAL A 330 -9.31 -14.06 4.04
N TRP A 331 -9.26 -15.15 4.79
CA TRP A 331 -8.69 -15.18 6.14
C TRP A 331 -7.18 -15.48 6.17
N GLU A 332 -6.67 -16.18 5.15
CA GLU A 332 -5.27 -16.61 5.02
C GLU A 332 -4.29 -15.43 5.07
N GLY A 333 -3.13 -15.64 5.72
CA GLY A 333 -2.06 -14.65 5.85
C GLY A 333 -2.12 -13.82 7.14
N PHE A 334 -1.17 -12.91 7.35
CA PHE A 334 -1.01 -12.21 8.63
C PHE A 334 -1.16 -10.70 8.46
N PRO A 335 -2.33 -10.08 8.75
CA PRO A 335 -3.59 -10.63 9.27
C PRO A 335 -4.58 -11.14 8.19
N GLY A 336 -4.16 -11.18 6.92
CA GLY A 336 -4.99 -11.60 5.79
C GLY A 336 -5.89 -10.50 5.21
N ALA A 337 -6.80 -10.86 4.31
CA ALA A 337 -7.69 -9.92 3.61
C ALA A 337 -8.99 -9.59 4.36
N ALA A 338 -9.35 -10.33 5.40
CA ALA A 338 -10.59 -10.13 6.14
C ALA A 338 -10.76 -8.71 6.73
N PRO A 339 -9.75 -8.07 7.35
CA PRO A 339 -9.91 -6.74 7.95
C PRO A 339 -10.27 -5.65 6.93
N ARG A 340 -9.78 -5.78 5.69
CA ARG A 340 -10.08 -4.84 4.59
C ARG A 340 -11.45 -5.12 3.97
N VAL A 341 -11.80 -6.39 3.76
CA VAL A 341 -13.13 -6.81 3.27
C VAL A 341 -14.24 -6.38 4.24
N LEU A 342 -13.98 -6.49 5.54
CA LEU A 342 -14.91 -6.17 6.62
C LEU A 342 -14.76 -4.74 7.14
N LEU A 343 -14.01 -3.86 6.46
CA LEU A 343 -13.86 -2.47 6.88
C LEU A 343 -15.21 -1.73 7.06
N PRO A 344 -16.27 -2.00 6.27
CA PRO A 344 -17.61 -1.46 6.53
C PRO A 344 -18.25 -1.93 7.85
N LEU A 345 -17.91 -3.14 8.35
CA LEU A 345 -18.30 -3.59 9.69
C LEU A 345 -17.64 -2.72 10.75
N THR A 346 -16.33 -2.48 10.62
CA THR A 346 -15.57 -1.61 11.54
C THR A 346 -16.07 -0.17 11.53
N LEU A 347 -16.45 0.35 10.35
CA LEU A 347 -17.11 1.65 10.21
C LEU A 347 -18.45 1.68 10.98
N ALA A 348 -19.35 0.73 10.70
CA ALA A 348 -20.66 0.68 11.33
C ALA A 348 -20.56 0.50 12.85
N PHE A 349 -19.63 -0.35 13.29
CA PHE A 349 -19.35 -0.62 14.70
C PHE A 349 -18.96 0.67 15.43
N ASN A 350 -17.96 1.39 14.93
CA ASN A 350 -17.46 2.61 15.58
C ASN A 350 -18.50 3.72 15.61
N VAL A 351 -19.31 3.87 14.55
CA VAL A 351 -20.42 4.84 14.53
C VAL A 351 -21.46 4.50 15.59
N LEU A 352 -21.95 3.27 15.65
CA LEU A 352 -23.00 2.90 16.60
C LEU A 352 -22.51 2.79 18.04
N ALA A 353 -21.33 2.22 18.29
CA ALA A 353 -20.77 2.09 19.63
C ALA A 353 -20.58 3.48 20.26
N SER A 354 -20.12 4.47 19.49
CA SER A 354 -20.03 5.86 19.93
C SER A 354 -21.40 6.48 20.18
N ARG A 355 -22.32 6.43 19.19
CA ARG A 355 -23.65 7.05 19.30
C ARG A 355 -24.50 6.49 20.45
N ARG A 356 -24.37 5.19 20.74
CA ARG A 356 -25.05 4.53 21.87
C ARG A 356 -24.33 4.71 23.20
N ARG A 357 -23.15 5.33 23.19
CA ARG A 357 -22.25 5.42 24.35
C ARG A 357 -22.04 4.05 24.99
N ALA A 358 -21.78 3.04 24.16
CA ALA A 358 -21.45 1.70 24.62
C ALA A 358 -20.28 1.75 25.62
N ALA A 359 -20.19 0.74 26.49
CA ALA A 359 -19.08 0.63 27.44
C ALA A 359 -17.73 0.78 26.71
N LEU A 360 -16.79 1.50 27.32
CA LEU A 360 -15.48 1.77 26.69
C LEU A 360 -14.76 0.48 26.30
N LEU A 361 -14.97 -0.60 27.05
CA LEU A 361 -14.43 -1.92 26.74
C LEU A 361 -14.82 -2.42 25.34
N TRP A 362 -16.06 -2.18 24.87
CA TRP A 362 -16.43 -2.52 23.49
C TRP A 362 -15.55 -1.79 22.48
N LEU A 363 -15.36 -0.48 22.65
CA LEU A 363 -14.55 0.34 21.76
C LEU A 363 -13.07 -0.09 21.78
N ILE A 364 -12.52 -0.44 22.95
CA ILE A 364 -11.14 -0.91 23.04
C ILE A 364 -11.00 -2.25 22.33
N LEU A 365 -11.82 -3.25 22.70
CA LEU A 365 -11.72 -4.60 22.15
C LEU A 365 -12.05 -4.65 20.65
N GLY A 366 -13.06 -3.88 20.21
CA GLY A 366 -13.46 -3.81 18.82
C GLY A 366 -12.45 -3.07 17.93
N ASN A 367 -11.51 -2.33 18.49
CA ASN A 367 -10.45 -1.63 17.74
C ASN A 367 -9.05 -2.21 17.95
N LEU A 368 -8.94 -3.46 18.44
CA LEU A 368 -7.65 -4.17 18.52
C LEU A 368 -7.03 -4.50 17.15
N THR A 369 -7.67 -4.10 16.04
CA THR A 369 -7.08 -4.13 14.69
C THR A 369 -6.04 -3.03 14.47
N VAL A 370 -6.00 -1.99 15.30
CA VAL A 370 -5.10 -0.82 15.14
C VAL A 370 -3.61 -1.20 15.13
N PRO A 371 -3.10 -2.01 16.08
CA PRO A 371 -1.69 -2.42 16.08
C PRO A 371 -1.26 -3.08 14.76
N SER A 372 -2.11 -3.90 14.15
CA SER A 372 -1.82 -4.53 12.86
C SER A 372 -1.82 -3.51 11.71
N GLY A 373 -2.70 -2.51 11.73
CA GLY A 373 -2.68 -1.41 10.76
C GLY A 373 -1.40 -0.57 10.86
N LEU A 374 -0.97 -0.24 12.07
CA LEU A 374 0.29 0.49 12.27
C LEU A 374 1.50 -0.34 11.85
N LEU A 375 1.47 -1.66 12.10
CA LEU A 375 2.51 -2.58 11.62
C LEU A 375 2.63 -2.55 10.09
N ALA A 376 1.51 -2.49 9.35
CA ALA A 376 1.53 -2.41 7.89
C ALA A 376 2.25 -1.17 7.34
N LEU A 377 2.30 -0.06 8.10
CA LEU A 377 3.03 1.16 7.76
C LEU A 377 4.37 1.31 8.50
N ARG A 378 4.76 0.32 9.32
CA ARG A 378 6.01 0.36 10.08
C ARG A 378 7.20 0.23 9.14
N ASP A 379 7.17 -0.81 8.31
CA ASP A 379 8.29 -1.22 7.49
C ASP A 379 8.21 -0.55 6.12
N VAL A 380 9.10 0.42 5.93
CA VAL A 380 9.28 1.11 4.65
C VAL A 380 10.20 0.25 3.80
N PRO A 381 9.80 -0.11 2.58
CA PRO A 381 10.64 -0.92 1.72
C PRO A 381 11.90 -0.15 1.33
N HIS A 382 13.03 -0.84 1.39
CA HIS A 382 14.31 -0.33 0.94
C HIS A 382 14.98 -1.41 0.09
N ASP A 383 15.44 -1.04 -1.09
CA ASP A 383 16.25 -1.94 -1.90
C ASP A 383 17.64 -1.99 -1.27
N ALA A 384 18.00 -3.12 -0.64
CA ALA A 384 19.26 -3.26 0.08
C ALA A 384 20.50 -3.07 -0.82
N ARG A 385 20.32 -3.17 -2.14
CA ARG A 385 21.38 -2.93 -3.12
C ARG A 385 21.44 -1.47 -3.57
N GLU A 386 20.41 -0.67 -3.32
CA GLU A 386 20.41 0.73 -3.70
C GLU A 386 21.41 1.53 -2.87
N LEU A 387 22.28 2.27 -3.57
CA LEU A 387 23.26 3.16 -2.96
C LEU A 387 22.83 4.62 -3.04
N ALA A 388 22.28 5.01 -4.18
CA ALA A 388 21.97 6.39 -4.48
C ALA A 388 20.88 6.50 -5.54
N ALA A 389 20.06 7.52 -5.43
CA ALA A 389 19.02 7.84 -6.39
C ALA A 389 18.94 9.35 -6.60
N ALA A 390 18.66 9.76 -7.84
CA ALA A 390 18.62 11.17 -8.20
C ALA A 390 17.58 11.42 -9.30
N HIS A 391 16.96 12.60 -9.23
CA HIS A 391 15.94 13.05 -10.16
C HIS A 391 16.14 14.55 -10.46
N SER A 392 16.11 14.93 -11.73
CA SER A 392 16.18 16.31 -12.19
C SER A 392 15.36 16.49 -13.47
N GLY A 393 14.29 17.28 -13.40
CA GLY A 393 13.38 17.47 -14.53
C GLY A 393 12.78 16.14 -15.02
N PRO A 394 12.94 15.76 -16.29
CA PRO A 394 12.47 14.47 -16.82
C PRO A 394 13.46 13.31 -16.60
N LEU A 395 14.66 13.59 -16.09
CA LEU A 395 15.74 12.63 -15.97
C LEU A 395 15.79 12.06 -14.56
N ALA A 396 15.94 10.74 -14.45
CA ALA A 396 16.10 10.07 -13.18
C ALA A 396 17.10 8.92 -13.30
N ALA A 397 17.82 8.62 -12.22
CA ALA A 397 18.73 7.49 -12.17
C ALA A 397 18.81 6.89 -10.77
N VAL A 398 19.00 5.58 -10.72
CA VAL A 398 19.24 4.81 -9.49
C VAL A 398 20.51 3.97 -9.67
N ALA A 399 21.41 4.06 -8.71
CA ALA A 399 22.64 3.30 -8.62
C ALA A 399 22.49 2.16 -7.61
N ARG A 400 22.85 0.95 -8.03
CA ARG A 400 22.74 -0.27 -7.24
C ARG A 400 24.05 -1.06 -7.22
N LEU A 401 24.26 -1.81 -6.15
CA LEU A 401 25.30 -2.82 -6.04
C LEU A 401 24.96 -4.01 -6.94
N GLY A 402 25.86 -4.33 -7.86
CA GLY A 402 25.90 -5.59 -8.60
C GLY A 402 26.75 -6.64 -7.88
N GLY A 403 27.44 -7.48 -8.65
CA GLY A 403 28.38 -8.47 -8.12
C GLY A 403 29.66 -7.86 -7.54
N GLY A 404 30.32 -8.60 -6.64
CA GLY A 404 31.66 -8.27 -6.15
C GLY A 404 31.74 -7.36 -4.92
N TRP A 405 30.65 -7.22 -4.16
CA TRP A 405 30.59 -6.43 -2.93
C TRP A 405 30.28 -7.31 -1.71
N PHE A 406 30.89 -7.01 -0.57
CA PHE A 406 30.69 -7.76 0.70
C PHE A 406 29.48 -7.30 1.53
N GLY A 407 28.56 -6.53 0.94
CA GLY A 407 27.42 -5.92 1.64
C GLY A 407 27.71 -4.51 2.16
N ARG A 408 26.72 -3.89 2.80
CA ARG A 408 26.78 -2.50 3.30
C ARG A 408 27.19 -2.48 4.77
N GLU A 409 28.22 -1.70 5.06
CA GLU A 409 28.65 -1.36 6.40
C GLU A 409 28.35 0.11 6.67
N GLU A 410 28.09 0.46 7.93
CA GLU A 410 27.76 1.83 8.28
C GLU A 410 28.20 2.24 9.69
N THR A 411 28.36 3.55 9.83
CA THR A 411 28.48 4.28 11.09
C THR A 411 27.39 5.36 11.11
N ARG A 412 27.27 6.10 12.20
CA ARG A 412 26.34 7.24 12.28
C ARG A 412 26.55 8.32 11.20
N ARG A 413 27.75 8.38 10.58
CA ARG A 413 28.11 9.45 9.62
C ARG A 413 28.32 8.94 8.20
N HIS A 414 28.75 7.70 8.05
CA HIS A 414 29.21 7.16 6.78
C HIS A 414 28.67 5.76 6.56
N HIS A 415 28.33 5.46 5.32
CA HIS A 415 28.07 4.10 4.87
C HIS A 415 29.05 3.75 3.75
N TRP A 416 29.46 2.49 3.69
CA TRP A 416 30.40 2.02 2.67
C TRP A 416 30.18 0.55 2.32
N ASN A 417 30.79 0.17 1.20
CA ASN A 417 30.77 -1.19 0.69
C ASN A 417 32.18 -1.58 0.29
N TRP A 418 32.68 -2.68 0.84
CA TRP A 418 33.96 -3.25 0.45
C TRP A 418 33.82 -4.09 -0.81
N SER A 419 34.75 -3.90 -1.75
CA SER A 419 34.88 -4.68 -2.95
C SER A 419 35.74 -5.94 -2.76
N GLN A 420 35.46 -6.92 -3.62
CA GLN A 420 36.37 -7.99 -4.00
C GLN A 420 37.32 -7.50 -5.10
N GLU A 421 37.88 -8.41 -5.90
CA GLU A 421 38.79 -8.10 -7.01
C GLU A 421 38.11 -7.26 -8.11
N ARG A 422 36.87 -7.63 -8.45
CA ARG A 422 36.03 -6.98 -9.44
C ARG A 422 34.70 -6.64 -8.81
N ALA A 423 34.31 -5.36 -8.84
CA ALA A 423 33.08 -4.87 -8.24
C ALA A 423 32.23 -4.14 -9.26
N ILE A 424 30.92 -4.33 -9.21
CA ILE A 424 29.99 -3.88 -10.24
C ILE A 424 28.99 -2.89 -9.63
N LEU A 425 28.87 -1.70 -10.23
CA LEU A 425 27.75 -0.79 -9.98
C LEU A 425 26.81 -0.82 -11.17
N GLU A 426 25.54 -1.14 -10.91
CA GLU A 426 24.47 -1.14 -11.89
C GLU A 426 23.69 0.17 -11.81
N PHE A 427 23.48 0.80 -12.95
CA PHE A 427 22.69 2.00 -13.05
C PHE A 427 21.44 1.72 -13.87
N GLU A 428 20.30 2.21 -13.40
CA GLU A 428 19.06 2.25 -14.15
C GLU A 428 18.61 3.70 -14.29
N SER A 429 18.25 4.12 -15.50
CA SER A 429 17.84 5.50 -15.77
C SER A 429 16.55 5.63 -16.54
N TRP A 430 15.92 6.78 -16.37
CA TRP A 430 14.73 7.20 -17.10
C TRP A 430 14.96 8.59 -17.73
N PRO A 431 14.43 8.82 -18.94
CA PRO A 431 13.76 7.84 -19.80
C PRO A 431 14.74 6.80 -20.38
N ARG A 432 14.28 5.56 -20.58
CA ARG A 432 15.14 4.41 -20.93
C ARG A 432 15.80 4.49 -22.32
N ASN A 433 15.32 5.40 -23.17
CA ASN A 433 15.73 5.55 -24.57
C ASN A 433 16.69 6.74 -24.82
N ARG A 434 17.09 7.47 -23.77
CA ARG A 434 17.99 8.62 -23.90
C ARG A 434 19.21 8.43 -23.01
N ALA A 435 20.36 8.91 -23.48
CA ALA A 435 21.54 8.96 -22.63
C ALA A 435 21.34 9.94 -21.47
N VAL A 436 21.65 9.51 -20.24
CA VAL A 436 21.51 10.33 -19.03
C VAL A 436 22.90 10.64 -18.48
N PRO A 437 23.35 11.91 -18.50
CA PRO A 437 24.63 12.29 -17.92
C PRO A 437 24.52 12.30 -16.39
N LEU A 438 25.42 11.58 -15.76
CA LEU A 438 25.54 11.46 -14.32
C LEU A 438 26.86 12.03 -13.83
N ARG A 439 26.79 12.69 -12.68
CA ARG A 439 27.94 13.01 -11.84
C ARG A 439 27.85 12.16 -10.59
N LEU A 440 28.84 11.30 -10.40
CA LEU A 440 29.01 10.47 -9.23
C LEU A 440 29.98 11.13 -8.27
N GLU A 441 29.62 11.23 -7.01
CA GLU A 441 30.50 11.72 -5.94
C GLU A 441 30.58 10.64 -4.87
N PHE A 442 31.78 10.20 -4.51
CA PHE A 442 31.98 9.15 -3.51
C PHE A 442 33.34 9.26 -2.84
N GLY A 443 33.45 8.76 -1.62
CA GLY A 443 34.75 8.52 -0.98
C GLY A 443 35.31 7.15 -1.38
N ALA A 444 36.62 7.01 -1.49
CA ALA A 444 37.30 5.74 -1.65
C ALA A 444 38.41 5.55 -0.61
N ARG A 445 38.55 4.33 -0.10
CA ARG A 445 39.59 3.92 0.85
C ARG A 445 40.00 2.48 0.59
N SER A 446 41.22 2.10 0.92
CA SER A 446 41.72 0.72 0.89
C SER A 446 42.51 0.39 2.15
N LEU A 447 42.85 -0.88 2.37
CA LEU A 447 43.74 -1.28 3.46
C LEU A 447 45.23 -1.10 3.14
N ALA A 448 45.57 -1.08 1.85
CA ALA A 448 46.91 -0.81 1.34
C ALA A 448 46.81 0.08 0.08
N PRO A 449 47.80 0.94 -0.20
CA PRO A 449 47.83 1.76 -1.41
C PRO A 449 47.59 0.92 -2.66
N ARG A 450 46.63 1.32 -3.50
CA ARG A 450 46.26 0.61 -4.72
C ARG A 450 45.68 1.55 -5.77
N THR A 451 45.67 1.11 -7.01
CA THR A 451 45.05 1.83 -8.13
C THR A 451 43.66 1.27 -8.37
N VAL A 452 42.64 2.12 -8.42
CA VAL A 452 41.30 1.74 -8.84
C VAL A 452 41.06 2.22 -10.26
N ILE A 453 40.61 1.31 -11.12
CA ILE A 453 40.28 1.55 -12.51
C ILE A 453 38.77 1.35 -12.67
N VAL A 454 38.11 2.39 -13.18
CA VAL A 454 36.67 2.36 -13.49
C VAL A 454 36.49 2.20 -14.99
N ARG A 455 35.72 1.18 -15.38
CA ARG A 455 35.39 0.88 -16.78
C ARG A 455 33.89 0.92 -17.02
N GLN A 456 33.51 1.31 -18.23
CA GLN A 456 32.16 1.20 -18.77
C GLN A 456 32.26 0.54 -20.14
N ASP A 457 31.53 -0.54 -20.36
CA ASP A 457 31.52 -1.29 -21.63
C ASP A 457 32.95 -1.65 -22.12
N GLY A 458 33.82 -2.03 -21.18
CA GLY A 458 35.22 -2.37 -21.42
C GLY A 458 36.17 -1.18 -21.61
N ARG A 459 35.66 0.06 -21.71
CA ARG A 459 36.47 1.28 -21.85
C ARG A 459 36.82 1.87 -20.49
N GLU A 460 38.10 2.20 -20.28
CA GLU A 460 38.56 2.90 -19.08
C GLU A 460 38.03 4.34 -19.06
N LEU A 461 37.19 4.66 -18.08
CA LEU A 461 36.66 6.01 -17.87
C LEU A 461 37.62 6.84 -17.02
N GLN A 462 38.12 6.26 -15.94
CA GLN A 462 38.98 6.95 -14.99
C GLN A 462 39.84 5.95 -14.23
N ARG A 463 41.02 6.42 -13.84
CA ARG A 463 41.96 5.75 -12.95
C ARG A 463 42.36 6.68 -11.83
N PHE A 464 42.37 6.19 -10.60
CA PHE A 464 42.77 6.98 -9.45
C PHE A 464 43.44 6.13 -8.36
N ALA A 465 44.35 6.74 -7.61
CA ALA A 465 45.00 6.10 -6.48
C ALA A 465 44.11 6.15 -5.23
N VAL A 466 44.02 5.03 -4.52
CA VAL A 466 43.29 4.87 -3.27
C VAL A 466 44.27 4.39 -2.20
N GLY A 467 44.21 5.00 -1.02
CA GLY A 467 45.10 4.68 0.10
C GLY A 467 44.34 4.35 1.38
N THR A 468 45.08 4.26 2.48
CA THR A 468 44.55 3.95 3.81
C THR A 468 43.64 5.03 4.38
N GLN A 469 43.77 6.27 3.90
CA GLN A 469 42.88 7.37 4.20
C GLN A 469 41.82 7.51 3.12
N ARG A 470 40.58 7.80 3.54
CA ARG A 470 39.48 8.13 2.64
C ARG A 470 39.83 9.39 1.84
N ARG A 471 39.62 9.33 0.52
CA ARG A 471 39.64 10.50 -0.38
C ARG A 471 38.36 10.55 -1.19
N ASP A 472 37.88 11.76 -1.45
CA ASP A 472 36.67 11.94 -2.27
C ASP A 472 37.03 12.03 -3.75
N HIS A 473 36.18 11.43 -4.58
CA HIS A 473 36.34 11.31 -6.02
C HIS A 473 35.05 11.75 -6.71
N ILE A 474 35.22 12.31 -7.91
CA ILE A 474 34.12 12.71 -8.78
C ILE A 474 34.34 12.03 -10.13
N LEU A 475 33.30 11.36 -10.62
CA LEU A 475 33.31 10.66 -11.90
C LEU A 475 32.09 11.10 -12.72
N ALA A 476 32.34 11.53 -13.96
CA ALA A 476 31.29 11.80 -14.93
C ALA A 476 31.02 10.53 -15.76
N VAL A 477 29.75 10.15 -15.86
CA VAL A 477 29.30 8.91 -16.52
C VAL A 477 28.13 9.23 -17.43
N HIS A 478 28.04 8.56 -18.57
CA HIS A 478 26.86 8.63 -19.43
C HIS A 478 26.17 7.28 -19.41
N ILE A 479 24.97 7.21 -18.84
CA ILE A 479 24.16 5.99 -18.91
C ILE A 479 23.58 5.92 -20.31
N THR A 480 23.98 4.91 -21.09
CA THR A 480 23.47 4.67 -22.44
C THR A 480 22.46 3.55 -22.40
N GLY A 481 21.17 3.90 -22.55
CA GLY A 481 20.06 2.94 -22.55
C GLY A 481 19.41 2.73 -21.18
N ALA A 482 18.66 1.63 -21.04
CA ALA A 482 17.85 1.35 -19.86
C ALA A 482 18.68 0.96 -18.62
N ARG A 483 19.84 0.31 -18.84
CA ARG A 483 20.77 -0.13 -17.81
C ARG A 483 22.21 0.08 -18.29
N THR A 484 23.07 0.55 -17.40
CA THR A 484 24.51 0.68 -17.65
C THR A 484 25.26 0.10 -16.46
N VAL A 485 26.40 -0.52 -16.74
CA VAL A 485 27.24 -1.14 -15.72
C VAL A 485 28.57 -0.40 -15.65
N LEU A 486 28.97 -0.02 -14.44
CA LEU A 486 30.31 0.43 -14.14
C LEU A 486 31.07 -0.66 -13.41
N GLU A 487 32.21 -1.01 -13.95
CA GLU A 487 33.12 -1.99 -13.39
C GLU A 487 34.25 -1.28 -12.67
N PHE A 488 34.46 -1.62 -11.40
CA PHE A 488 35.55 -1.14 -10.58
C PHE A 488 36.52 -2.30 -10.34
N THR A 489 37.80 -2.10 -10.69
CA THR A 489 38.85 -3.12 -10.55
C THR A 489 40.12 -2.51 -9.97
N SER A 490 40.93 -3.34 -9.32
CA SER A 490 42.27 -2.99 -8.85
C SER A 490 43.24 -4.08 -9.29
N PRO A 491 44.36 -3.74 -9.96
CA PRO A 491 45.35 -4.73 -10.38
C PRO A 491 46.17 -5.28 -9.20
N GLU A 492 46.15 -4.62 -8.05
CA GLU A 492 46.84 -5.05 -6.84
C GLU A 492 46.09 -6.17 -6.12
N PRO A 493 46.80 -7.13 -5.49
CA PRO A 493 46.16 -8.23 -4.77
C PRO A 493 45.24 -7.74 -3.64
N LEU A 494 44.28 -8.60 -3.30
CA LEU A 494 43.40 -8.37 -2.15
C LEU A 494 44.19 -8.40 -0.85
N VAL A 495 43.70 -7.66 0.15
CA VAL A 495 44.32 -7.57 1.47
C VAL A 495 43.36 -8.13 2.51
N ARG A 496 43.84 -9.04 3.34
CA ARG A 496 43.04 -9.60 4.45
C ARG A 496 42.78 -8.53 5.50
N GLU A 497 41.54 -8.45 5.97
CA GLU A 497 41.14 -7.45 6.98
C GLU A 497 41.70 -7.75 8.37
N SER A 498 42.01 -9.01 8.67
CA SER A 498 42.60 -9.46 9.92
C SER A 498 43.37 -10.78 9.74
N ALA A 499 44.03 -11.24 10.81
CA ALA A 499 44.73 -12.52 10.84
C ALA A 499 43.79 -13.74 11.02
N ASP A 500 42.49 -13.52 11.24
CA ASP A 500 41.50 -14.58 11.41
C ASP A 500 41.43 -15.48 10.17
N ALA A 501 41.28 -16.79 10.34
CA ALA A 501 41.09 -17.75 9.26
C ALA A 501 39.88 -17.40 8.37
N HIS A 502 38.84 -16.77 8.93
CA HIS A 502 37.63 -16.36 8.20
C HIS A 502 37.63 -14.89 7.75
N ALA A 503 38.77 -14.18 7.89
CA ALA A 503 38.89 -12.78 7.49
C ALA A 503 38.64 -12.60 5.99
N ARG A 504 37.85 -11.57 5.63
CA ARG A 504 37.58 -11.21 4.25
C ARG A 504 38.84 -10.69 3.54
N GLU A 505 38.94 -10.99 2.26
CA GLU A 505 39.93 -10.41 1.35
C GLU A 505 39.35 -9.20 0.66
N LEU A 506 39.88 -8.02 0.98
CA LEU A 506 39.29 -6.74 0.60
C LEU A 506 40.14 -6.01 -0.44
N GLY A 507 39.48 -5.44 -1.44
CA GLY A 507 40.07 -4.54 -2.42
C GLY A 507 40.07 -3.10 -1.92
N PHE A 508 38.98 -2.38 -2.20
CA PHE A 508 38.74 -1.00 -1.78
C PHE A 508 37.30 -0.86 -1.27
N ALA A 509 37.01 0.19 -0.55
CA ALA A 509 35.68 0.56 -0.12
C ALA A 509 35.22 1.84 -0.79
N LEU A 510 33.98 1.85 -1.27
CA LEU A 510 33.28 3.06 -1.70
C LEU A 510 32.41 3.59 -0.55
N TYR A 511 32.53 4.88 -0.26
CA TYR A 511 31.85 5.58 0.82
C TYR A 511 30.86 6.58 0.25
N ASP A 512 29.67 6.65 0.87
CA ASP A 512 28.70 7.72 0.69
C ASP A 512 28.44 8.11 -0.78
N LEU A 513 28.21 7.11 -1.65
CA LEU A 513 27.95 7.36 -3.06
C LEU A 513 26.74 8.30 -3.21
N ARG A 514 26.93 9.37 -3.97
CA ARG A 514 25.88 10.30 -4.38
C ARG A 514 25.85 10.37 -5.90
N VAL A 515 24.64 10.47 -6.42
CA VAL A 515 24.38 10.64 -7.84
C VAL A 515 23.74 12.01 -8.03
N ALA A 516 24.19 12.76 -9.01
CA ALA A 516 23.53 13.95 -9.51
C ALA A 516 23.25 13.79 -11.00
N VAL A 517 22.05 14.19 -11.43
CA VAL A 517 21.64 14.18 -12.84
C VAL A 517 21.61 15.62 -13.32
N SER A 518 22.28 15.91 -14.44
CA SER A 518 22.28 17.24 -15.07
C SER A 518 21.46 17.20 -16.36
N ASP A 519 20.64 18.22 -16.61
CA ASP A 519 19.95 18.40 -17.91
C ASP A 519 20.78 19.28 -18.87
N ARG A 520 22.07 19.51 -18.54
CA ARG A 520 23.02 20.34 -19.28
C ARG A 520 24.40 19.72 -19.29
#